data_AF-A0A933R9E1-F1
#
_entry.id   AF-A0A933R9E1-F1
#
_cell.length_a   1.000
_cell.length_b   1.000
_cell.length_c   1.000
_cell.angle_alpha   90.00
_cell.angle_beta   90.00
_cell.angle_gamma   90.00
#
_symmetry.space_group_name_H-M   'P 1'
#
loop_
_entity.id
_entity.type
_entity.pdbx_description
1 polymer ?
#
loop_
_entity_poly.entity_id
_entity_poly.type
_entity_poly.pdbx_seq_one_letter_code
_entity_poly.pdbx_strand_id
1 'polypeptide(L)'
;MPHRGAAGALAALEADDRIVRGEFRPDGASREWCDVDVLRQLRRRSLAALRREVEPVEVDAYARFLTSWHNMASDRRGLEALVEALGVLQGAALVASSLEVDVLPLRVRGYRPTDLDELCTSGELVWMGAGSIGATDGRIRLFFNDQLPLLAPTIERPEPPTGPLHDAIRAQLGERGASFWGQIRAATPSATESETLAALWDLVWSGEVTNDSLAPLRSVLHGARTKAQPRNAPRTRPRPGRLTRIGPPAGAGRWSLVAPLLEPPPAATVAAHAMALQMMERYGVVTREAVLAEGIVGGYSGVYGVLKVLEERGQARRGYFVTGLGAAQFSLPGAVDRLRSMREVPDIELHPESVPPPLVLAATDPAQPYGAAIAWPDSPGRPARSAGALVVLWLGRPLVWYDRRSHHLVTFPGALEHTEWVDALVQLTKDGRVRSIEVRKVNGDAVGASPDVAAVLKRQGFVDSYRGLSIRS
;
A
#
# COMPACT_ATOMS: atom_id res chain seq x y z
N MET A 1 -30.19 37.32 -53.94
CA MET A 1 -31.45 37.67 -53.26
C MET A 1 -32.10 36.55 -52.41
N PRO A 2 -31.39 35.61 -51.71
CA PRO A 2 -32.04 34.75 -50.70
C PRO A 2 -32.00 35.30 -49.27
N HIS A 3 -31.09 36.23 -48.96
CA HIS A 3 -30.80 36.64 -47.57
C HIS A 3 -31.87 37.52 -46.89
N ARG A 4 -32.69 38.25 -47.65
CA ARG A 4 -33.72 39.14 -47.06
C ARG A 4 -34.92 38.38 -46.47
N GLY A 5 -35.31 37.26 -47.06
CA GLY A 5 -36.42 36.43 -46.54
C GLY A 5 -36.05 35.68 -45.26
N ALA A 6 -34.82 35.18 -45.18
CA ALA A 6 -34.31 34.47 -43.99
C ALA A 6 -34.20 35.39 -42.77
N ALA A 7 -33.77 36.64 -42.95
CA ALA A 7 -33.67 37.61 -41.86
C ALA A 7 -35.03 37.97 -41.24
N GLY A 8 -36.07 38.10 -42.08
CA GLY A 8 -37.44 38.37 -41.59
C GLY A 8 -38.05 37.18 -40.84
N ALA A 9 -37.81 35.96 -41.32
CA ALA A 9 -38.26 34.74 -40.62
C ALA A 9 -37.56 34.53 -39.27
N LEU A 10 -36.24 34.80 -39.19
CA LEU A 10 -35.50 34.75 -37.94
C LEU A 10 -35.96 35.83 -36.95
N ALA A 11 -36.27 37.04 -37.42
CA ALA A 11 -36.80 38.11 -36.57
C ALA A 11 -38.20 37.77 -35.99
N ALA A 12 -39.05 37.09 -36.77
CA ALA A 12 -40.34 36.61 -36.29
C ALA A 12 -40.17 35.48 -35.24
N LEU A 13 -39.26 34.54 -35.48
CA LEU A 13 -38.95 33.47 -34.52
C LEU A 13 -38.28 33.99 -33.22
N GLU A 14 -37.49 35.08 -33.32
CA GLU A 14 -36.91 35.78 -32.17
C GLU A 14 -37.99 36.54 -31.38
N ALA A 15 -38.97 37.15 -32.07
CA ALA A 15 -40.12 37.81 -31.43
C ALA A 15 -41.07 36.82 -30.73
N ASP A 16 -41.16 35.58 -31.23
CA ASP A 16 -41.94 34.49 -30.64
C ASP A 16 -41.16 33.69 -29.57
N ASP A 17 -39.98 34.17 -29.13
CA ASP A 17 -39.12 33.53 -28.13
C ASP A 17 -38.70 32.07 -28.45
N ARG A 18 -38.71 31.69 -29.74
CA ARG A 18 -38.31 30.34 -30.18
C ARG A 18 -36.81 30.22 -30.42
N ILE A 19 -36.16 31.32 -30.80
CA ILE A 19 -34.71 31.40 -31.00
C ILE A 19 -34.15 32.63 -30.27
N VAL A 20 -32.91 32.53 -29.80
CA VAL A 20 -32.17 33.64 -29.18
C VAL A 20 -30.94 33.95 -30.02
N ARG A 21 -30.61 35.23 -30.10
CA ARG A 21 -29.47 35.74 -30.84
C ARG A 21 -28.32 36.10 -29.90
N GLY A 22 -27.12 35.59 -30.16
CA GLY A 22 -25.95 35.78 -29.30
C GLY A 22 -24.66 35.23 -29.89
N GLU A 23 -23.58 35.24 -29.12
CA GLU A 23 -22.31 34.59 -29.44
C GLU A 23 -22.24 33.28 -28.65
N PHE A 24 -22.47 32.14 -29.31
CA PHE A 24 -22.59 30.85 -28.62
C PHE A 24 -21.36 29.94 -28.81
N ARG A 25 -20.47 30.28 -29.73
CA ARG A 25 -19.21 29.56 -29.98
C ARG A 25 -18.00 30.25 -29.35
N PRO A 26 -17.00 29.51 -28.84
CA PRO A 26 -15.82 30.07 -28.16
C PRO A 26 -15.00 31.08 -28.99
N ASP A 27 -14.97 30.90 -30.31
CA ASP A 27 -14.17 31.72 -31.25
C ASP A 27 -15.05 32.51 -32.26
N GLY A 28 -16.35 32.66 -31.98
CA GLY A 28 -17.30 33.27 -32.91
C GLY A 28 -17.26 34.80 -32.88
N ALA A 29 -17.00 35.45 -34.02
CA ALA A 29 -17.04 36.91 -34.16
C ALA A 29 -18.36 37.45 -34.74
N SER A 30 -19.36 36.58 -34.98
CA SER A 30 -20.64 36.93 -35.59
C SER A 30 -21.81 36.54 -34.69
N ARG A 31 -22.89 37.34 -34.71
CA ARG A 31 -24.14 37.01 -34.00
C ARG A 31 -24.79 35.77 -34.63
N GLU A 32 -24.96 34.74 -33.82
CA GLU A 32 -25.58 33.46 -34.15
C GLU A 32 -27.00 33.40 -33.59
N TRP A 33 -27.84 32.54 -34.16
CA TRP A 33 -29.17 32.24 -33.63
C TRP A 33 -29.19 30.79 -33.14
N CYS A 34 -29.73 30.57 -31.94
CA CYS A 34 -29.87 29.24 -31.35
C CYS A 34 -31.30 29.05 -30.85
N ASP A 35 -31.86 27.87 -31.07
CA ASP A 35 -33.16 27.48 -30.52
C ASP A 35 -33.12 27.50 -28.99
N VAL A 36 -34.15 28.06 -28.37
CA VAL A 36 -34.19 28.28 -26.91
C VAL A 36 -34.12 26.97 -26.13
N ASP A 37 -34.78 25.91 -26.60
CA ASP A 37 -34.80 24.64 -25.90
C ASP A 37 -33.48 23.87 -26.09
N VAL A 38 -32.87 23.98 -27.27
CA VAL A 38 -31.51 23.46 -27.51
C VAL A 38 -30.49 24.18 -26.62
N LEU A 39 -30.56 25.51 -26.51
CA LEU A 39 -29.67 26.30 -25.66
C LEU A 39 -29.87 25.95 -24.17
N ARG A 40 -31.11 25.78 -23.71
CA ARG A 40 -31.42 25.29 -22.34
C ARG A 40 -30.86 23.89 -22.11
N GLN A 41 -30.99 22.97 -23.07
CA GLN A 41 -30.48 21.62 -22.97
C GLN A 41 -28.94 21.61 -22.94
N LEU A 42 -28.28 22.40 -23.79
CA LEU A 42 -26.82 22.58 -23.77
C LEU A 42 -26.37 23.17 -22.45
N ARG A 43 -26.99 24.25 -21.97
CA ARG A 43 -26.66 24.87 -20.67
C ARG A 43 -26.86 23.89 -19.51
N ARG A 44 -27.94 23.09 -19.53
CA ARG A 44 -28.19 22.04 -18.52
C ARG A 44 -27.12 20.95 -18.58
N ARG A 45 -26.71 20.51 -19.77
CA ARG A 45 -25.64 19.50 -19.95
C ARG A 45 -24.28 20.05 -19.57
N SER A 46 -23.95 21.29 -19.92
CA SER A 46 -22.71 21.97 -19.51
C SER A 46 -22.66 22.18 -17.99
N LEU A 47 -23.76 22.61 -17.36
CA LEU A 47 -23.84 22.71 -15.91
C LEU A 47 -23.78 21.34 -15.22
N ALA A 48 -24.39 20.30 -15.81
CA ALA A 48 -24.29 18.94 -15.28
C ALA A 48 -22.87 18.38 -15.40
N ALA A 49 -22.16 18.67 -16.50
CA ALA A 49 -20.76 18.34 -16.69
C ALA A 49 -19.87 19.05 -15.65
N LEU A 50 -20.03 20.38 -15.50
CA LEU A 50 -19.32 21.16 -14.48
C LEU A 50 -19.65 20.70 -13.04
N ARG A 51 -20.89 20.28 -12.76
CA ARG A 51 -21.27 19.72 -11.45
C ARG A 51 -20.65 18.34 -11.22
N ARG A 52 -20.65 17.48 -12.23
CA ARG A 52 -20.02 16.15 -12.18
C ARG A 52 -18.51 16.24 -12.01
N GLU A 53 -17.89 17.28 -12.57
CA GLU A 53 -16.50 17.61 -12.29
C GLU A 53 -16.28 17.98 -10.82
N VAL A 54 -17.17 18.71 -10.17
CA VAL A 54 -17.00 19.10 -8.75
C VAL A 54 -17.39 17.99 -7.76
N GLU A 55 -18.22 17.03 -8.17
CA GLU A 55 -18.77 16.00 -7.30
C GLU A 55 -17.71 15.02 -6.74
N PRO A 56 -17.75 14.68 -5.44
CA PRO A 56 -16.90 13.65 -4.85
C PRO A 56 -17.14 12.26 -5.47
N VAL A 57 -16.09 11.50 -5.73
CA VAL A 57 -16.17 10.15 -6.32
C VAL A 57 -16.54 9.11 -5.27
N GLU A 58 -17.17 8.02 -5.72
CA GLU A 58 -17.51 6.88 -4.86
C GLU A 58 -16.25 6.14 -4.36
N VAL A 59 -16.38 5.45 -3.22
CA VAL A 59 -15.29 4.70 -2.60
C VAL A 59 -14.69 3.63 -3.51
N ASP A 60 -15.52 3.00 -4.36
CA ASP A 60 -15.05 2.01 -5.35
C ASP A 60 -14.17 2.67 -6.42
N ALA A 61 -14.48 3.90 -6.84
CA ALA A 61 -13.66 4.66 -7.79
C ALA A 61 -12.33 5.08 -7.14
N TYR A 62 -12.34 5.45 -5.86
CA TYR A 62 -11.12 5.69 -5.11
C TYR A 62 -10.26 4.43 -4.98
N ALA A 63 -10.87 3.25 -4.78
CA ALA A 63 -10.14 2.00 -4.75
C ALA A 63 -9.50 1.64 -6.10
N ARG A 64 -10.21 1.85 -7.22
CA ARG A 64 -9.62 1.73 -8.57
C ARG A 64 -8.49 2.73 -8.80
N PHE A 65 -8.69 3.97 -8.37
CA PHE A 65 -7.67 5.01 -8.46
C PHE A 65 -6.42 4.61 -7.71
N LEU A 66 -6.53 4.17 -6.46
CA LEU A 66 -5.37 3.88 -5.62
C LEU A 66 -4.59 2.66 -6.15
N THR A 67 -5.26 1.60 -6.59
CA THR A 67 -4.56 0.46 -7.21
C THR A 67 -3.87 0.86 -8.52
N SER A 68 -4.51 1.71 -9.34
CA SER A 68 -3.89 2.26 -10.54
C SER A 68 -2.73 3.22 -10.23
N TRP A 69 -2.86 4.04 -9.19
CA TRP A 69 -1.88 5.03 -8.75
C TRP A 69 -0.57 4.37 -8.32
N HIS A 70 -0.67 3.27 -7.56
CA HIS A 70 0.47 2.44 -7.23
C HIS A 70 0.95 1.53 -8.38
N ASN A 71 0.37 1.64 -9.57
CA ASN A 71 0.68 0.81 -10.75
C ASN A 71 0.60 -0.70 -10.44
N MET A 72 -0.48 -1.11 -9.75
CA MET A 72 -0.73 -2.52 -9.46
C MET A 72 -0.85 -3.33 -10.74
N ALA A 73 -0.25 -4.53 -10.74
CA ALA A 73 -0.20 -5.44 -11.88
C ALA A 73 0.42 -4.82 -13.15
N SER A 74 1.35 -3.87 -12.98
CA SER A 74 2.11 -3.33 -14.11
C SER A 74 3.12 -4.35 -14.65
N ASP A 75 3.42 -4.26 -15.94
CA ASP A 75 4.45 -5.06 -16.60
C ASP A 75 5.87 -4.49 -16.44
N ARG A 76 6.07 -3.51 -15.55
CA ARG A 76 7.36 -2.89 -15.28
C ARG A 76 8.33 -3.87 -14.63
N ARG A 77 9.61 -3.80 -14.99
CA ARG A 77 10.65 -4.76 -14.61
C ARG A 77 11.95 -4.08 -14.22
N GLY A 78 12.78 -4.80 -13.49
CA GLY A 78 14.15 -4.40 -13.18
C GLY A 78 14.25 -3.36 -12.07
N LEU A 79 15.48 -2.87 -11.87
CA LEU A 79 15.85 -2.01 -10.76
C LEU A 79 15.13 -0.65 -10.78
N GLU A 80 14.93 -0.06 -11.95
CA GLU A 80 14.22 1.23 -12.10
C GLU A 80 12.77 1.11 -11.60
N ALA A 81 12.05 0.07 -12.02
CA ALA A 81 10.70 -0.20 -11.54
C ALA A 81 10.64 -0.43 -10.02
N LEU A 82 11.69 -1.05 -9.45
CA LEU A 82 11.83 -1.21 -8.00
C LEU A 82 12.04 0.13 -7.30
N VAL A 83 12.94 0.98 -7.80
CA VAL A 83 13.18 2.32 -7.25
C VAL A 83 11.91 3.17 -7.29
N GLU A 84 11.17 3.17 -8.40
CA GLU A 84 9.87 3.85 -8.50
C GLU A 84 8.85 3.30 -7.49
N ALA A 85 8.75 1.97 -7.35
CA ALA A 85 7.88 1.35 -6.37
C ALA A 85 8.25 1.73 -4.93
N LEU A 86 9.56 1.80 -4.63
CA LEU A 86 10.07 2.19 -3.33
C LEU A 86 9.84 3.68 -3.04
N GLY A 87 9.91 4.56 -4.03
CA GLY A 87 9.59 5.99 -3.87
C GLY A 87 8.16 6.23 -3.40
N VAL A 88 7.21 5.45 -3.89
CA VAL A 88 5.82 5.49 -3.43
C VAL A 88 5.68 4.88 -2.01
N LEU A 89 6.41 3.80 -1.72
CA LEU A 89 6.30 3.04 -0.47
C LEU A 89 7.14 3.56 0.70
N GLN A 90 8.14 4.41 0.46
CA GLN A 90 9.13 4.77 1.46
C GLN A 90 8.50 5.39 2.71
N GLY A 91 8.93 4.98 3.89
CA GLY A 91 8.36 5.41 5.17
C GLY A 91 7.05 4.71 5.58
N ALA A 92 6.37 3.99 4.69
CA ALA A 92 5.21 3.17 5.06
C ALA A 92 5.63 2.00 5.96
N ALA A 93 4.86 1.73 7.03
CA ALA A 93 5.08 0.56 7.87
C ALA A 93 4.53 -0.71 7.19
N LEU A 94 5.39 -1.41 6.45
CA LEU A 94 5.03 -2.61 5.71
C LEU A 94 5.28 -3.87 6.54
N VAL A 95 4.39 -4.86 6.43
CA VAL A 95 4.60 -6.16 7.06
C VAL A 95 5.75 -6.88 6.35
N ALA A 96 6.79 -7.23 7.09
CA ALA A 96 8.01 -7.80 6.56
C ALA A 96 7.74 -9.11 5.77
N SER A 97 6.90 -9.99 6.31
CA SER A 97 6.51 -11.24 5.62
C SER A 97 5.71 -11.05 4.32
N SER A 98 5.11 -9.87 4.11
CA SER A 98 4.31 -9.55 2.91
C SER A 98 5.10 -8.75 1.87
N LEU A 99 6.19 -8.09 2.27
CA LEU A 99 6.95 -7.18 1.41
C LEU A 99 7.40 -7.85 0.10
N GLU A 100 8.15 -8.95 0.21
CA GLU A 100 8.76 -9.63 -0.94
C GLU A 100 7.87 -10.71 -1.57
N VAL A 101 6.69 -10.97 -0.99
CA VAL A 101 5.74 -12.02 -1.45
C VAL A 101 4.51 -11.40 -2.13
N ASP A 102 4.02 -10.28 -1.60
CA ASP A 102 2.75 -9.67 -2.00
C ASP A 102 2.88 -8.22 -2.44
N VAL A 103 3.79 -7.43 -1.86
CA VAL A 103 3.85 -5.98 -2.10
C VAL A 103 4.71 -5.65 -3.33
N LEU A 104 5.97 -6.10 -3.35
CA LEU A 104 6.93 -5.79 -4.42
C LEU A 104 6.68 -6.59 -5.71
N PRO A 105 6.38 -7.91 -5.67
CA PRO A 105 6.13 -8.67 -6.89
C PRO A 105 4.93 -8.19 -7.71
N LEU A 106 3.95 -7.53 -7.07
CA LEU A 106 2.79 -6.94 -7.75
C LEU A 106 3.10 -5.59 -8.42
N ARG A 107 4.17 -4.92 -7.99
CA ARG A 107 4.65 -3.63 -8.55
C ARG A 107 5.74 -3.82 -9.60
N VAL A 108 6.55 -4.86 -9.42
CA VAL A 108 7.74 -5.15 -10.23
C VAL A 108 7.69 -6.60 -10.69
N ARG A 109 7.42 -6.78 -11.99
CA ARG A 109 7.32 -8.10 -12.59
C ARG A 109 8.68 -8.79 -12.59
N GLY A 110 8.73 -9.99 -12.02
CA GLY A 110 9.99 -10.73 -11.88
C GLY A 110 10.94 -10.15 -10.83
N TYR A 111 10.40 -9.46 -9.82
CA TYR A 111 11.12 -8.97 -8.63
C TYR A 111 12.11 -10.00 -8.09
N ARG A 112 13.34 -9.56 -7.78
CA ARG A 112 14.38 -10.39 -7.17
C ARG A 112 14.80 -9.80 -5.83
N PRO A 113 14.85 -10.61 -4.75
CA PRO A 113 15.34 -10.17 -3.44
C PRO A 113 16.76 -9.57 -3.46
N THR A 114 17.59 -10.00 -4.41
CA THR A 114 18.95 -9.49 -4.61
C THR A 114 18.99 -8.01 -4.97
N ASP A 115 17.97 -7.50 -5.65
CA ASP A 115 17.92 -6.11 -6.10
C ASP A 115 17.76 -5.18 -4.88
N LEU A 116 16.97 -5.58 -3.87
CA LEU A 116 16.92 -4.86 -2.59
C LEU A 116 18.23 -4.97 -1.81
N ASP A 117 18.87 -6.14 -1.80
CA ASP A 117 20.15 -6.31 -1.09
C ASP A 117 21.25 -5.45 -1.72
N GLU A 118 21.26 -5.30 -3.04
CA GLU A 118 22.17 -4.41 -3.77
C GLU A 118 21.97 -2.95 -3.38
N LEU A 119 20.71 -2.48 -3.33
CA LEU A 119 20.37 -1.13 -2.88
C LEU A 119 20.75 -0.87 -1.41
N CYS A 120 20.57 -1.85 -0.53
CA CYS A 120 21.01 -1.70 0.86
C CYS A 120 22.54 -1.73 1.01
N THR A 121 23.21 -2.61 0.28
CA THR A 121 24.68 -2.77 0.37
C THR A 121 25.41 -1.57 -0.22
N SER A 122 24.87 -0.97 -1.29
CA SER A 122 25.38 0.27 -1.90
C SER A 122 25.11 1.52 -1.05
N GLY A 123 24.21 1.44 -0.06
CA GLY A 123 23.85 2.56 0.80
C GLY A 123 22.77 3.49 0.22
N GLU A 124 22.14 3.11 -0.89
CA GLU A 124 21.03 3.85 -1.49
C GLU A 124 19.73 3.69 -0.68
N LEU A 125 19.54 2.51 -0.07
CA LEU A 125 18.32 2.17 0.67
C LEU A 125 18.63 1.75 2.12
N VAL A 126 17.92 2.33 3.07
CA VAL A 126 17.99 1.96 4.49
C VAL A 126 16.65 1.34 4.90
N TRP A 127 16.70 0.22 5.63
CA TRP A 127 15.51 -0.36 6.25
C TRP A 127 15.53 -0.19 7.76
N MET A 128 14.37 0.06 8.35
CA MET A 128 14.20 0.32 9.77
C MET A 128 13.02 -0.50 10.30
N GLY A 129 13.14 -1.11 11.47
CA GLY A 129 12.00 -1.78 12.10
C GLY A 129 10.94 -0.79 12.61
N ALA A 130 9.71 -1.25 12.66
CA ALA A 130 8.51 -0.48 12.97
C ALA A 130 7.57 -1.24 13.93
N GLY A 131 8.16 -1.99 14.85
CA GLY A 131 7.46 -2.87 15.79
C GLY A 131 7.36 -4.33 15.32
N SER A 132 7.24 -5.23 16.29
CA SER A 132 7.15 -6.68 16.04
C SER A 132 5.70 -7.16 15.86
N ILE A 133 5.54 -8.29 15.15
CA ILE A 133 4.28 -9.00 14.97
C ILE A 133 4.53 -10.46 15.36
N GLY A 134 4.18 -10.82 16.59
CA GLY A 134 4.49 -12.14 17.13
C GLY A 134 6.00 -12.34 17.32
N ALA A 135 6.51 -13.55 17.07
CA ALA A 135 7.91 -13.90 17.37
C ALA A 135 8.85 -13.88 16.15
N THR A 136 8.31 -13.98 14.94
CA THR A 136 9.09 -14.22 13.71
C THR A 136 8.74 -13.24 12.60
N ASP A 137 8.02 -12.17 12.90
CA ASP A 137 7.55 -11.20 11.91
C ASP A 137 7.48 -9.81 12.56
N GLY A 138 7.32 -8.78 11.75
CA GLY A 138 7.31 -7.39 12.19
C GLY A 138 6.91 -6.45 11.07
N ARG A 139 6.84 -5.16 11.40
CA ARG A 139 6.77 -4.12 10.39
C ARG A 139 8.15 -3.54 10.17
N ILE A 140 8.43 -3.19 8.92
CA ILE A 140 9.62 -2.44 8.53
C ILE A 140 9.23 -1.26 7.67
N ARG A 141 10.09 -0.26 7.65
CA ARG A 141 10.04 0.90 6.76
C ARG A 141 11.28 0.90 5.89
N LEU A 142 11.11 1.23 4.62
CA LEU A 142 12.20 1.42 3.67
C LEU A 142 12.34 2.91 3.40
N PHE A 143 13.55 3.41 3.28
CA PHE A 143 13.83 4.81 2.98
C PHE A 143 14.98 4.89 2.00
N PHE A 144 14.89 5.79 1.02
CA PHE A 144 16.10 6.26 0.37
C PHE A 144 16.96 7.00 1.39
N ASN A 145 18.27 6.81 1.31
CA ASN A 145 19.19 7.32 2.32
C ASN A 145 19.13 8.85 2.47
N ASP A 146 18.91 9.57 1.36
CA ASP A 146 18.73 11.03 1.34
C ASP A 146 17.38 11.50 1.92
N GLN A 147 16.34 10.67 1.84
CA GLN A 147 15.00 10.96 2.37
C GLN A 147 14.82 10.53 3.84
N LEU A 148 15.64 9.59 4.33
CA LEU A 148 15.57 9.07 5.69
C LEU A 148 15.59 10.18 6.77
N PRO A 149 16.53 11.16 6.75
CA PRO A 149 16.56 12.24 7.75
C PRO A 149 15.31 13.14 7.72
N LEU A 150 14.65 13.25 6.56
CA LEU A 150 13.47 14.10 6.36
C LEU A 150 12.19 13.42 6.87
N LEU A 151 12.04 12.13 6.59
CA LEU A 151 10.80 11.40 6.84
C LEU A 151 10.77 10.75 8.22
N ALA A 152 11.85 10.10 8.67
CA ALA A 152 11.85 9.32 9.91
C ALA A 152 11.48 10.13 11.17
N PRO A 153 11.90 11.41 11.34
CA PRO A 153 11.52 12.20 12.52
C PRO A 153 10.02 12.50 12.63
N THR A 154 9.29 12.46 11.52
CA THR A 154 7.84 12.76 11.47
C THR A 154 6.95 11.56 11.78
N ILE A 155 7.55 10.40 12.07
CA ILE A 155 6.85 9.14 12.27
C ILE A 155 6.98 8.72 13.74
N GLU A 156 5.88 8.24 14.32
CA GLU A 156 5.84 7.68 15.67
C GLU A 156 6.75 6.44 15.75
N ARG A 157 7.65 6.46 16.73
CA ARG A 157 8.59 5.36 17.00
C ARG A 157 8.10 4.54 18.19
N PRO A 158 8.28 3.20 18.16
CA PRO A 158 8.08 2.37 19.33
C PRO A 158 8.99 2.81 20.48
N GLU A 159 8.59 2.49 21.71
CA GLU A 159 9.42 2.75 22.88
C GLU A 159 10.76 1.99 22.81
N PRO A 160 11.90 2.67 22.99
CA PRO A 160 13.21 2.02 23.01
C PRO A 160 13.33 0.94 24.09
N PRO A 161 13.79 -0.28 23.78
CA PRO A 161 14.02 -1.30 24.81
C PRO A 161 15.16 -0.88 25.74
N THR A 162 15.00 -1.12 27.03
CA THR A 162 16.00 -0.80 28.05
C THR A 162 16.63 -2.06 28.62
N GLY A 163 17.91 -2.02 28.94
CA GLY A 163 18.58 -3.11 29.66
C GLY A 163 20.07 -3.20 29.34
N PRO A 164 20.85 -3.87 30.20
CA PRO A 164 22.31 -3.89 30.09
C PRO A 164 22.82 -4.50 28.77
N LEU A 165 22.08 -5.45 28.17
CA LEU A 165 22.44 -6.00 26.87
C LEU A 165 22.16 -5.02 25.74
N HIS A 166 21.01 -4.34 25.74
CA HIS A 166 20.67 -3.32 24.76
C HIS A 166 21.68 -2.17 24.83
N ASP A 167 22.05 -1.73 26.04
CA ASP A 167 23.01 -0.65 26.25
C ASP A 167 24.42 -1.02 25.81
N ALA A 168 24.87 -2.25 26.07
CA ALA A 168 26.16 -2.75 25.57
C ALA A 168 26.20 -2.80 24.04
N ILE A 169 25.11 -3.21 23.39
CA ILE A 169 25.00 -3.21 21.92
C ILE A 169 25.02 -1.76 21.39
N ARG A 170 24.24 -0.85 21.99
CA ARG A 170 24.25 0.58 21.62
C ARG A 170 25.64 1.19 21.73
N ALA A 171 26.34 0.95 22.85
CA ALA A 171 27.69 1.46 23.06
C ALA A 171 28.67 0.92 22.00
N GLN A 172 28.63 -0.39 21.74
CA GLN A 172 29.46 -1.01 20.70
C GLN A 172 29.21 -0.39 19.32
N LEU A 173 27.95 -0.22 18.93
CA LEU A 173 27.59 0.34 17.63
C LEU A 173 27.84 1.85 17.54
N GLY A 174 27.73 2.59 18.65
CA GLY A 174 28.02 4.02 18.73
C GLY A 174 29.51 4.33 18.65
N GLU A 175 30.35 3.56 19.34
CA GLU A 175 31.80 3.79 19.40
C GLU A 175 32.55 3.23 18.19
N ARG A 176 32.12 2.07 17.67
CA ARG A 176 32.83 1.36 16.59
C ARG A 176 32.14 1.47 15.24
N GLY A 177 30.93 2.02 15.20
CA GLY A 177 30.11 2.09 14.00
C GLY A 177 29.62 0.71 13.56
N ALA A 178 29.40 0.58 12.24
CA ALA A 178 28.87 -0.63 11.62
C ALA A 178 29.70 -1.88 12.00
N SER A 179 29.07 -2.82 12.69
CA SER A 179 29.74 -3.98 13.31
C SER A 179 29.13 -5.29 12.84
N PHE A 180 29.97 -6.30 12.60
CA PHE A 180 29.54 -7.68 12.36
C PHE A 180 29.15 -8.39 13.66
N TRP A 181 28.42 -9.50 13.54
CA TRP A 181 27.98 -10.32 14.67
C TRP A 181 29.08 -10.64 15.70
N GLY A 182 30.28 -10.99 15.24
CA GLY A 182 31.40 -11.34 16.13
C GLY A 182 31.80 -10.20 17.07
N GLN A 183 31.74 -8.94 16.59
CA GLN A 183 32.05 -7.75 17.40
C GLN A 183 30.93 -7.48 18.42
N ILE A 184 29.68 -7.60 18.00
CA ILE A 184 28.51 -7.47 18.89
C ILE A 184 28.56 -8.52 20.00
N ARG A 185 28.90 -9.77 19.66
CA ARG A 185 29.06 -10.85 20.64
C ARG A 185 30.21 -10.63 21.60
N ALA A 186 31.31 -10.05 21.14
CA ALA A 186 32.44 -9.70 22.01
C ALA A 186 32.08 -8.60 23.02
N ALA A 187 31.18 -7.68 22.66
CA ALA A 187 30.68 -6.63 23.56
C ALA A 187 29.67 -7.15 24.60
N THR A 188 29.07 -8.34 24.39
CA THR A 188 28.13 -8.98 25.32
C THR A 188 28.64 -10.34 25.82
N PRO A 189 29.82 -10.42 26.48
CA PRO A 189 30.47 -11.70 26.78
C PRO A 189 29.70 -12.56 27.80
N SER A 190 28.93 -11.93 28.69
CA SER A 190 28.17 -12.60 29.74
C SER A 190 26.83 -13.20 29.25
N ALA A 191 26.37 -12.84 28.05
CA ALA A 191 25.10 -13.32 27.49
C ALA A 191 25.30 -14.51 26.55
N THR A 192 24.29 -15.37 26.45
CA THR A 192 24.21 -16.42 25.42
C THR A 192 23.97 -15.83 24.04
N GLU A 193 24.31 -16.56 22.97
CA GLU A 193 24.08 -16.10 21.59
C GLU A 193 22.62 -15.76 21.32
N SER A 194 21.69 -16.55 21.87
CA SER A 194 20.25 -16.31 21.73
C SER A 194 19.79 -15.04 22.45
N GLU A 195 20.36 -14.72 23.62
CA GLU A 195 20.02 -13.49 24.36
C GLU A 195 20.54 -12.24 23.66
N THR A 196 21.77 -12.27 23.12
CA THR A 196 22.28 -11.15 22.32
C THR A 196 21.51 -11.00 21.02
N LEU A 197 21.13 -12.11 20.37
CA LEU A 197 20.32 -12.05 19.16
C LEU A 197 18.94 -11.45 19.45
N ALA A 198 18.32 -11.83 20.58
CA ALA A 198 17.06 -11.26 21.03
C ALA A 198 17.20 -9.75 21.26
N ALA A 199 18.18 -9.32 22.05
CA ALA A 199 18.40 -7.91 22.36
C ALA A 199 18.71 -7.07 21.11
N LEU A 200 19.48 -7.63 20.15
CA LEU A 200 19.72 -7.00 18.85
C LEU A 200 18.42 -6.82 18.07
N TRP A 201 17.58 -7.85 17.99
CA TRP A 201 16.30 -7.76 17.28
C TRP A 201 15.27 -6.88 17.98
N ASP A 202 15.31 -6.77 19.32
CA ASP A 202 14.50 -5.79 20.05
C ASP A 202 14.86 -4.35 19.61
N LEU A 203 16.16 -4.04 19.47
CA LEU A 203 16.63 -2.75 18.95
C LEU A 203 16.27 -2.54 17.47
N VAL A 204 16.26 -3.61 16.67
CA VAL A 204 15.77 -3.53 15.28
C VAL A 204 14.30 -3.16 15.26
N TRP A 205 13.47 -3.84 16.07
CA TRP A 205 12.03 -3.60 16.10
C TRP A 205 11.65 -2.24 16.68
N SER A 206 12.47 -1.64 17.55
CA SER A 206 12.30 -0.24 17.98
C SER A 206 12.76 0.79 16.94
N GLY A 207 13.40 0.34 15.85
CA GLY A 207 13.92 1.21 14.79
C GLY A 207 15.25 1.87 15.12
N GLU A 208 15.96 1.41 16.15
CA GLU A 208 17.26 1.97 16.55
C GLU A 208 18.44 1.37 15.78
N VAL A 209 18.31 0.11 15.34
CA VAL A 209 19.37 -0.62 14.65
C VAL A 209 18.90 -1.06 13.26
N THR A 210 19.78 -0.92 12.27
CA THR A 210 19.59 -1.34 10.88
C THR A 210 20.71 -2.30 10.45
N ASN A 211 20.58 -2.86 9.24
CA ASN A 211 21.56 -3.75 8.61
C ASN A 211 21.74 -3.37 7.12
N ASP A 212 22.91 -3.67 6.56
CA ASP A 212 23.24 -3.42 5.15
C ASP A 212 22.58 -4.39 4.15
N SER A 213 21.77 -5.34 4.61
CA SER A 213 20.97 -6.25 3.79
C SER A 213 19.68 -6.67 4.49
N LEU A 214 18.68 -7.15 3.73
CA LEU A 214 17.49 -7.80 4.30
C LEU A 214 17.71 -9.30 4.59
N ALA A 215 18.87 -9.87 4.26
CA ALA A 215 19.19 -11.28 4.52
C ALA A 215 18.93 -11.74 5.98
N PRO A 216 19.37 -11.01 7.03
CA PRO A 216 19.06 -11.41 8.40
C PRO A 216 17.56 -11.34 8.72
N LEU A 217 16.83 -10.36 8.17
CA LEU A 217 15.36 -10.28 8.29
C LEU A 217 14.68 -11.47 7.65
N ARG A 218 15.06 -11.83 6.42
CA ARG A 218 14.56 -13.04 5.74
C ARG A 218 14.82 -14.28 6.59
N SER A 219 15.98 -14.38 7.25
CA SER A 219 16.26 -15.48 8.16
C SER A 219 15.26 -15.54 9.33
N VAL A 220 14.90 -14.40 9.94
CA VAL A 220 13.90 -14.35 11.02
C VAL A 220 12.53 -14.78 10.53
N LEU A 221 12.11 -14.31 9.35
CA LEU A 221 10.83 -14.68 8.73
C LEU A 221 10.72 -16.18 8.47
N HIS A 222 11.84 -16.85 8.15
CA HIS A 222 11.91 -18.31 7.96
C HIS A 222 12.09 -19.10 9.27
N GLY A 223 11.82 -18.48 10.42
CA GLY A 223 11.79 -19.16 11.72
C GLY A 223 13.15 -19.26 12.42
N ALA A 224 14.15 -18.47 12.02
CA ALA A 224 15.33 -18.29 12.85
C ALA A 224 14.90 -17.73 14.22
N ARG A 225 15.27 -18.46 15.27
CA ARG A 225 14.78 -18.21 16.62
C ARG A 225 15.46 -16.97 17.19
N THR A 226 14.72 -15.88 17.30
CA THR A 226 15.16 -14.61 17.89
C THR A 226 14.86 -14.50 19.39
N LYS A 227 14.05 -15.40 19.98
CA LYS A 227 13.79 -15.44 21.43
C LYS A 227 14.67 -16.48 22.15
N ALA A 228 15.19 -16.11 23.32
CA ALA A 228 15.92 -17.02 24.20
C ALA A 228 14.98 -18.11 24.76
N GLN A 229 15.38 -19.38 24.68
CA GLN A 229 14.74 -20.50 25.38
C GLN A 229 15.78 -21.22 26.27
N PRO A 230 15.38 -21.77 27.43
CA PRO A 230 16.23 -22.65 28.22
C PRO A 230 16.53 -23.94 27.44
N ARG A 231 17.82 -24.31 27.32
CA ARG A 231 18.26 -25.45 26.49
C ARG A 231 18.28 -26.77 27.25
N ASN A 232 17.61 -27.78 26.70
CA ASN A 232 17.97 -29.20 26.83
C ASN A 232 18.37 -29.74 25.43
N ALA A 233 19.56 -29.38 24.93
CA ALA A 233 20.12 -30.02 23.73
C ALA A 233 21.65 -30.12 23.80
N PRO A 234 22.24 -31.30 23.52
CA PRO A 234 23.66 -31.56 23.72
C PRO A 234 24.54 -30.80 22.73
N ARG A 235 25.68 -30.29 23.22
CA ARG A 235 26.69 -29.55 22.45
C ARG A 235 27.43 -30.50 21.52
N THR A 236 27.18 -30.41 20.21
CA THR A 236 28.02 -31.10 19.21
C THR A 236 29.37 -30.38 19.11
N ARG A 237 30.47 -31.14 19.10
CA ARG A 237 31.84 -30.59 19.01
C ARG A 237 32.05 -29.84 17.68
N PRO A 238 32.70 -28.66 17.69
CA PRO A 238 33.00 -27.93 16.45
C PRO A 238 34.02 -28.70 15.61
N ARG A 239 33.74 -28.88 14.31
CA ARG A 239 34.68 -29.41 13.31
C ARG A 239 35.53 -28.27 12.73
N PRO A 240 36.86 -28.41 12.60
CA PRO A 240 37.72 -27.44 11.92
C PRO A 240 37.31 -27.25 10.45
N GLY A 241 37.36 -26.01 9.93
CA GLY A 241 37.10 -25.71 8.51
C GLY A 241 35.67 -25.31 8.14
N ARG A 242 34.74 -25.30 9.11
CA ARG A 242 33.41 -24.71 8.93
C ARG A 242 33.49 -23.22 9.32
N LEU A 243 32.85 -22.32 8.56
CA LEU A 243 32.74 -20.89 8.86
C LEU A 243 31.84 -20.62 10.10
N THR A 244 32.11 -21.28 11.22
CA THR A 244 31.34 -21.23 12.48
C THR A 244 31.49 -19.91 13.22
N ARG A 245 32.36 -19.00 12.75
CA ARG A 245 32.52 -17.64 13.28
C ARG A 245 31.49 -16.64 12.75
N ILE A 246 30.71 -16.99 11.73
CA ILE A 246 29.76 -16.07 11.09
C ILE A 246 28.54 -15.76 11.98
N GLY A 247 28.28 -16.59 13.00
CA GLY A 247 27.12 -16.43 13.87
C GLY A 247 25.84 -17.03 13.27
N PRO A 248 24.68 -16.83 13.93
CA PRO A 248 23.40 -17.26 13.39
C PRO A 248 23.06 -16.46 12.12
N PRO A 249 22.35 -17.03 11.13
CA PRO A 249 21.99 -16.31 9.91
C PRO A 249 21.17 -15.02 10.14
N ALA A 250 20.35 -14.99 11.20
CA ALA A 250 19.61 -13.81 11.64
C ALA A 250 20.49 -12.71 12.29
N GLY A 251 21.79 -12.97 12.50
CA GLY A 251 22.78 -12.00 12.96
C GLY A 251 23.78 -11.60 11.86
N ALA A 252 23.63 -12.10 10.63
CA ALA A 252 24.53 -11.81 9.53
C ALA A 252 24.45 -10.34 9.05
N GLY A 253 25.48 -9.91 8.31
CA GLY A 253 25.58 -8.53 7.80
C GLY A 253 26.27 -7.57 8.78
N ARG A 254 26.32 -6.29 8.40
CA ARG A 254 26.84 -5.19 9.21
C ARG A 254 25.68 -4.46 9.85
N TRP A 255 25.67 -4.44 11.18
CA TRP A 255 24.65 -3.75 11.97
C TRP A 255 25.15 -2.37 12.36
N SER A 256 24.30 -1.35 12.29
CA SER A 256 24.62 0.01 12.69
C SER A 256 23.43 0.68 13.38
N LEU A 257 23.72 1.70 14.18
CA LEU A 257 22.66 2.57 14.69
C LEU A 257 22.06 3.39 13.55
N VAL A 258 20.76 3.67 13.64
CA VAL A 258 20.07 4.58 12.71
C VAL A 258 20.29 6.04 13.11
N ALA A 259 20.47 6.35 14.40
CA ALA A 259 20.62 7.72 14.89
C ALA A 259 21.67 8.56 14.13
N PRO A 260 22.89 8.06 13.81
CA PRO A 260 23.86 8.80 13.01
C PRO A 260 23.40 9.13 11.59
N LEU A 261 22.48 8.33 11.02
CA LEU A 261 21.93 8.56 9.67
C LEU A 261 20.85 9.64 9.65
N LEU A 262 20.43 10.16 10.82
CA LEU A 262 19.42 11.21 10.94
C LEU A 262 20.03 12.60 11.15
N GLU A 263 21.36 12.69 11.21
CA GLU A 263 22.09 13.93 11.49
C GLU A 263 22.56 14.62 10.19
N PRO A 264 22.49 15.96 10.10
CA PRO A 264 21.86 16.88 11.06
C PRO A 264 20.32 16.84 10.97
N PRO A 265 19.59 17.04 12.08
CA PRO A 265 18.14 17.03 12.04
C PRO A 265 17.62 18.20 11.19
N PRO A 266 16.66 17.95 10.28
CA PRO A 266 16.04 19.03 9.51
C PRO A 266 15.18 19.93 10.40
N ALA A 267 14.93 21.15 9.94
CA ALA A 267 13.89 21.99 10.55
C ALA A 267 12.53 21.28 10.48
N ALA A 268 11.72 21.39 11.53
CA ALA A 268 10.43 20.69 11.62
C ALA A 268 9.50 20.96 10.43
N THR A 269 9.54 22.19 9.88
CA THR A 269 8.76 22.57 8.69
C THR A 269 9.23 21.88 7.42
N VAL A 270 10.55 21.64 7.28
CA VAL A 270 11.13 20.92 6.15
C VAL A 270 10.75 19.44 6.20
N ALA A 271 10.83 18.84 7.39
CA ALA A 271 10.40 17.45 7.61
C ALA A 271 8.90 17.27 7.35
N ALA A 272 8.05 18.16 7.88
CA ALA A 272 6.61 18.15 7.65
C ALA A 272 6.26 18.35 6.16
N HIS A 273 7.03 19.17 5.44
CA HIS A 273 6.87 19.35 4.00
C HIS A 273 7.24 18.10 3.21
N ALA A 274 8.38 17.48 3.50
CA ALA A 274 8.77 16.22 2.88
C ALA A 274 7.72 15.12 3.13
N MET A 275 7.22 15.01 4.36
CA MET A 275 6.15 14.07 4.68
C MET A 275 4.85 14.38 3.94
N ALA A 276 4.44 15.65 3.84
CA ALA A 276 3.25 16.04 3.08
C ALA A 276 3.36 15.68 1.58
N LEU A 277 4.54 15.89 0.97
CA LEU A 277 4.81 15.47 -0.40
C LEU A 277 4.77 13.94 -0.53
N GLN A 278 5.41 13.22 0.40
CA GLN A 278 5.42 11.77 0.41
C GLN A 278 4.01 11.17 0.54
N MET A 279 3.13 11.80 1.31
CA MET A 279 1.72 11.39 1.43
C MET A 279 0.95 11.60 0.12
N MET A 280 1.20 12.70 -0.59
CA MET A 280 0.61 12.93 -1.90
C MET A 280 1.16 11.96 -2.95
N GLU A 281 2.46 11.66 -2.91
CA GLU A 281 3.08 10.67 -3.79
C GLU A 281 2.51 9.27 -3.55
N ARG A 282 2.31 8.89 -2.28
CA ARG A 282 1.80 7.57 -1.93
C ARG A 282 0.33 7.38 -2.28
N TYR A 283 -0.53 8.33 -1.90
CA TYR A 283 -1.97 8.14 -1.99
C TYR A 283 -2.63 8.86 -3.15
N GLY A 284 -1.97 9.86 -3.75
CA GLY A 284 -2.56 10.80 -4.72
C GLY A 284 -3.57 11.76 -4.07
N VAL A 285 -4.43 11.25 -3.19
CA VAL A 285 -5.38 11.99 -2.36
C VAL A 285 -5.10 11.72 -0.89
N VAL A 286 -4.60 12.74 -0.20
CA VAL A 286 -4.30 12.69 1.23
C VAL A 286 -5.59 12.86 2.02
N THR A 287 -5.96 11.81 2.75
CA THR A 287 -7.11 11.78 3.66
C THR A 287 -6.63 11.75 5.10
N ARG A 288 -7.49 12.18 6.04
CA ARG A 288 -7.18 12.11 7.48
C ARG A 288 -6.90 10.68 7.91
N GLU A 289 -7.71 9.73 7.42
CA GLU A 289 -7.65 8.32 7.75
C GLU A 289 -6.34 7.68 7.25
N ALA A 290 -5.88 8.05 6.04
CA ALA A 290 -4.59 7.62 5.52
C ALA A 290 -3.43 8.10 6.41
N VAL A 291 -3.45 9.37 6.81
CA VAL A 291 -2.39 9.94 7.69
C VAL A 291 -2.36 9.26 9.05
N LEU A 292 -3.52 8.97 9.64
CA LEU A 292 -3.61 8.25 10.90
C LEU A 292 -3.10 6.81 10.78
N ALA A 293 -3.38 6.13 9.66
CA ALA A 293 -2.93 4.76 9.42
C ALA A 293 -1.40 4.62 9.36
N GLU A 294 -0.67 5.69 9.05
CA GLU A 294 0.80 5.68 8.95
C GLU A 294 1.55 5.93 10.27
N GLY A 295 0.84 6.39 11.30
CA GLY A 295 1.45 6.77 12.58
C GLY A 295 2.33 8.02 12.43
N ILE A 296 1.86 9.04 11.73
CA ILE A 296 2.55 10.33 11.63
C ILE A 296 2.39 11.10 12.95
N VAL A 297 3.49 11.68 13.45
CA VAL A 297 3.52 12.46 14.70
C VAL A 297 2.54 13.64 14.59
N GLY A 298 1.61 13.72 15.55
CA GLY A 298 0.54 14.73 15.54
C GLY A 298 -0.60 14.43 14.55
N GLY A 299 -0.58 13.26 13.90
CA GLY A 299 -1.57 12.82 12.94
C GLY A 299 -1.79 13.83 11.81
N TYR A 300 -3.05 14.03 11.43
CA TYR A 300 -3.39 14.95 10.33
C TYR A 300 -2.91 16.39 10.55
N SER A 301 -2.89 16.85 11.80
CA SER A 301 -2.43 18.21 12.12
C SER A 301 -0.94 18.42 11.82
N GLY A 302 -0.13 17.35 11.89
CA GLY A 302 1.31 17.40 11.62
C GLY A 302 1.67 17.78 10.19
N VAL A 303 0.78 17.50 9.22
CA VAL A 303 0.99 17.82 7.79
C VAL A 303 0.02 18.87 7.25
N TYR A 304 -1.10 19.12 7.94
CA TYR A 304 -2.18 20.00 7.45
C TYR A 304 -1.72 21.42 7.15
N GLY A 305 -0.91 22.02 8.02
CA GLY A 305 -0.40 23.39 7.83
C GLY A 305 0.39 23.54 6.54
N VAL A 306 1.23 22.54 6.22
CA VAL A 306 1.99 22.54 4.97
C VAL A 306 1.08 22.30 3.76
N LEU A 307 0.17 21.33 3.84
CA LEU A 307 -0.79 21.06 2.77
C LEU A 307 -1.63 22.31 2.42
N LYS A 308 -2.02 23.10 3.44
CA LYS A 308 -2.71 24.38 3.24
C LYS A 308 -1.83 25.38 2.48
N VAL A 309 -0.56 25.54 2.85
CA VAL A 309 0.37 26.44 2.14
C VAL A 309 0.59 25.98 0.69
N LEU A 310 0.68 24.68 0.45
CA LEU A 310 0.78 24.12 -0.91
C LEU A 310 -0.46 24.44 -1.75
N GLU A 311 -1.64 24.41 -1.14
CA GLU A 311 -2.88 24.82 -1.79
C GLU A 311 -2.93 26.33 -2.08
N GLU A 312 -2.55 27.18 -1.12
CA GLU A 312 -2.45 28.64 -1.30
C GLU A 312 -1.47 29.00 -2.45
N ARG A 313 -0.47 28.15 -2.71
CA ARG A 313 0.50 28.28 -3.82
C ARG A 313 0.05 27.62 -5.13
N GLY A 314 -1.13 27.00 -5.16
CA GLY A 314 -1.65 26.28 -6.33
C GLY A 314 -0.94 24.95 -6.66
N GLN A 315 -0.09 24.44 -5.75
CA GLN A 315 0.64 23.18 -5.92
C GLN A 315 -0.20 21.96 -5.49
N ALA A 316 -1.21 22.19 -4.64
CA ALA A 316 -2.19 21.20 -4.25
C ALA A 316 -3.61 21.75 -4.45
N ARG A 317 -4.59 20.86 -4.59
CA ARG A 317 -6.01 21.18 -4.52
C ARG A 317 -6.57 20.68 -3.19
N ARG A 318 -7.38 21.51 -2.54
CA ARG A 318 -8.14 21.15 -1.34
C ARG A 318 -9.61 20.97 -1.68
N GLY A 319 -10.23 19.90 -1.19
CA GLY A 319 -11.64 19.64 -1.44
C GLY A 319 -12.15 18.38 -0.77
N TYR A 320 -13.36 17.98 -1.15
CA TYR A 320 -13.94 16.68 -0.81
C TYR A 320 -13.95 15.86 -2.09
N PHE A 321 -12.90 15.08 -2.32
CA PHE A 321 -12.73 14.35 -3.58
C PHE A 321 -13.36 12.97 -3.55
N VAL A 322 -13.48 12.36 -2.38
CA VAL A 322 -14.08 11.03 -2.17
C VAL A 322 -15.26 11.12 -1.20
N THR A 323 -16.39 10.51 -1.57
CA THR A 323 -17.61 10.43 -0.77
C THR A 323 -17.38 9.63 0.52
N GLY A 324 -18.02 10.05 1.62
CA GLY A 324 -17.95 9.34 2.91
C GLY A 324 -16.71 9.64 3.75
N LEU A 325 -15.74 10.40 3.22
CA LEU A 325 -14.57 10.85 3.97
C LEU A 325 -14.78 12.29 4.46
N GLY A 326 -15.07 12.44 5.75
CA GLY A 326 -15.61 13.68 6.33
C GLY A 326 -14.62 14.84 6.49
N ALA A 327 -13.31 14.60 6.38
CA ALA A 327 -12.30 15.65 6.47
C ALA A 327 -12.01 16.28 5.10
N ALA A 328 -11.56 17.54 5.09
CA ALA A 328 -10.99 18.14 3.89
C ALA A 328 -9.78 17.30 3.42
N GLN A 329 -9.71 17.03 2.13
CA GLN A 329 -8.69 16.21 1.48
C GLN A 329 -7.77 17.12 0.65
N PHE A 330 -6.52 16.69 0.47
CA PHE A 330 -5.55 17.40 -0.38
C PHE A 330 -5.03 16.46 -1.46
N SER A 331 -4.84 16.98 -2.67
CA SER A 331 -4.39 16.17 -3.79
C SER A 331 -3.62 17.00 -4.81
N LEU A 332 -2.74 16.36 -5.56
CA LEU A 332 -2.12 16.98 -6.72
C LEU A 332 -3.19 17.25 -7.80
N PRO A 333 -3.12 18.36 -8.55
CA PRO A 333 -4.12 18.67 -9.58
C PRO A 333 -4.40 17.51 -10.56
N GLY A 334 -3.35 16.89 -11.12
CA GLY A 334 -3.48 15.75 -12.04
C GLY A 334 -3.97 14.46 -11.39
N ALA A 335 -3.75 14.29 -10.09
CA ALA A 335 -4.27 13.14 -9.34
C ALA A 335 -5.80 13.21 -9.20
N VAL A 336 -6.35 14.41 -8.98
CA VAL A 336 -7.81 14.62 -8.94
C VAL A 336 -8.47 14.28 -10.27
N ASP A 337 -7.87 14.68 -11.39
CA ASP A 337 -8.43 14.44 -12.72
C ASP A 337 -8.38 12.93 -13.05
N ARG A 338 -7.29 12.24 -12.71
CA ARG A 338 -7.18 10.77 -12.79
C ARG A 338 -8.15 10.05 -11.85
N LEU A 339 -8.41 10.57 -10.65
CA LEU A 339 -9.41 10.00 -9.73
C LEU A 339 -10.81 10.07 -10.36
N ARG A 340 -11.16 11.19 -10.99
CA ARG A 340 -12.47 11.38 -11.62
C ARG A 340 -12.67 10.47 -12.83
N SER A 341 -11.61 10.23 -13.62
CA SER A 341 -11.70 9.28 -14.74
C SER A 341 -11.98 7.85 -14.28
N MET A 342 -11.61 7.49 -13.05
CA MET A 342 -11.89 6.17 -12.49
C MET A 342 -13.37 5.94 -12.14
N ARG A 343 -14.24 6.95 -12.27
CA ARG A 343 -15.70 6.75 -12.18
C ARG A 343 -16.23 5.87 -13.30
N GLU A 344 -15.61 5.94 -14.47
CA GLU A 344 -15.99 5.14 -15.62
C GLU A 344 -15.47 3.72 -15.43
N VAL A 345 -16.36 2.75 -15.64
CA VAL A 345 -16.06 1.33 -15.53
C VAL A 345 -16.42 0.72 -16.89
N PRO A 346 -15.53 -0.13 -17.48
CA PRO A 346 -15.86 -0.83 -18.71
C PRO A 346 -17.15 -1.64 -18.54
N ASP A 347 -18.02 -1.59 -19.55
CA ASP A 347 -19.20 -2.44 -19.59
C ASP A 347 -18.77 -3.90 -19.77
N ILE A 348 -19.12 -4.75 -18.80
CA ILE A 348 -18.66 -6.14 -18.75
C ILE A 348 -19.25 -6.97 -19.89
N GLU A 349 -20.47 -6.67 -20.32
CA GLU A 349 -21.16 -7.42 -21.38
C GLU A 349 -20.71 -6.96 -22.77
N LEU A 350 -20.54 -5.65 -22.94
CA LEU A 350 -20.19 -5.06 -24.24
C LEU A 350 -18.69 -5.04 -24.53
N HIS A 351 -17.85 -4.93 -23.50
CA HIS A 351 -16.40 -4.78 -23.62
C HIS A 351 -15.63 -5.69 -22.64
N PRO A 352 -15.88 -7.02 -22.65
CA PRO A 352 -15.25 -7.95 -21.71
C PRO A 352 -13.71 -7.94 -21.78
N GLU A 353 -13.12 -7.68 -22.95
CA GLU A 353 -11.68 -7.56 -23.15
C GLU A 353 -11.06 -6.35 -22.47
N SER A 354 -11.87 -5.33 -22.17
CA SER A 354 -11.44 -4.11 -21.48
C SER A 354 -11.55 -4.24 -19.96
N VAL A 355 -12.14 -5.32 -19.44
CA VAL A 355 -12.31 -5.57 -18.00
C VAL A 355 -11.04 -6.22 -17.46
N PRO A 356 -10.31 -5.57 -16.53
CA PRO A 356 -9.13 -6.17 -15.92
C PRO A 356 -9.51 -7.36 -15.03
N PRO A 357 -8.62 -8.35 -14.89
CA PRO A 357 -8.83 -9.46 -13.97
C PRO A 357 -8.82 -8.98 -12.50
N PRO A 358 -9.40 -9.74 -11.55
CA PRO A 358 -9.31 -9.42 -10.13
C PRO A 358 -7.87 -9.34 -9.63
N LEU A 359 -7.59 -8.36 -8.78
CA LEU A 359 -6.30 -8.14 -8.14
C LEU A 359 -6.30 -8.74 -6.74
N VAL A 360 -5.27 -9.53 -6.42
CA VAL A 360 -5.05 -10.05 -5.07
C VAL A 360 -4.00 -9.22 -4.36
N LEU A 361 -4.41 -8.43 -3.36
CA LEU A 361 -3.53 -7.55 -2.59
C LEU A 361 -3.38 -8.08 -1.17
N ALA A 362 -2.22 -7.85 -0.54
CA ALA A 362 -2.13 -7.99 0.91
C ALA A 362 -3.05 -6.97 1.58
N ALA A 363 -3.78 -7.38 2.62
CA ALA A 363 -4.68 -6.50 3.35
C ALA A 363 -3.94 -5.34 4.04
N THR A 364 -2.62 -5.43 4.21
CA THR A 364 -1.77 -4.39 4.79
C THR A 364 -1.08 -3.51 3.75
N ASP A 365 -1.24 -3.79 2.45
CA ASP A 365 -0.64 -3.00 1.37
C ASP A 365 -1.25 -1.58 1.32
N PRO A 366 -0.45 -0.51 1.16
CA PRO A 366 -0.96 0.86 1.02
C PRO A 366 -1.92 1.05 -0.17
N ALA A 367 -1.78 0.26 -1.23
CA ALA A 367 -2.66 0.31 -2.41
C ALA A 367 -4.04 -0.30 -2.17
N GLN A 368 -4.22 -1.03 -1.06
CA GLN A 368 -5.49 -1.60 -0.64
C GLN A 368 -6.13 -0.61 0.36
N PRO A 369 -7.25 0.06 0.04
CA PRO A 369 -7.78 1.13 0.89
C PRO A 369 -8.76 0.64 1.98
N TYR A 370 -9.39 -0.52 1.81
CA TYR A 370 -10.43 -0.98 2.74
C TYR A 370 -9.85 -1.38 4.10
N GLY A 371 -10.55 -1.00 5.17
CA GLY A 371 -10.07 -1.13 6.55
C GLY A 371 -8.97 -0.14 6.92
N ALA A 372 -8.66 0.83 6.06
CA ALA A 372 -7.73 1.93 6.30
C ALA A 372 -8.42 3.27 5.98
N ALA A 373 -8.24 3.77 4.76
CA ALA A 373 -8.83 5.03 4.33
C ALA A 373 -10.35 4.94 4.13
N ILE A 374 -10.87 3.76 3.77
CA ILE A 374 -12.30 3.50 3.60
C ILE A 374 -12.73 2.31 4.47
N ALA A 375 -13.98 2.31 4.95
CA ALA A 375 -14.53 1.21 5.73
C ALA A 375 -14.72 -0.05 4.88
N TRP A 376 -14.63 -1.23 5.50
CA TRP A 376 -15.04 -2.48 4.83
C TRP A 376 -16.53 -2.44 4.50
N PRO A 377 -16.97 -3.02 3.37
CA PRO A 377 -18.39 -3.24 3.13
C PRO A 377 -18.97 -4.21 4.17
N ASP A 378 -20.29 -4.12 4.37
CA ASP A 378 -20.99 -5.06 5.23
C ASP A 378 -20.75 -6.50 4.77
N SER A 379 -20.38 -7.35 5.72
CA SER A 379 -20.12 -8.77 5.48
C SER A 379 -20.46 -9.58 6.73
N PRO A 380 -20.74 -10.88 6.59
CA PRO A 380 -20.99 -11.75 7.75
C PRO A 380 -19.76 -11.95 8.64
N GLY A 381 -18.56 -11.68 8.11
CA GLY A 381 -17.28 -11.84 8.80
C GLY A 381 -16.73 -10.54 9.39
N ARG A 382 -15.52 -10.63 9.96
CA ARG A 382 -14.78 -9.47 10.50
C ARG A 382 -13.45 -9.32 9.77
N PRO A 383 -13.45 -8.82 8.52
CA PRO A 383 -12.22 -8.59 7.78
C PRO A 383 -11.33 -7.58 8.51
N ALA A 384 -10.01 -7.78 8.43
CA ALA A 384 -9.04 -6.94 9.10
C ALA A 384 -7.76 -6.79 8.27
N ARG A 385 -7.03 -5.69 8.49
CA ARG A 385 -5.69 -5.46 7.93
C ARG A 385 -4.64 -6.17 8.79
N SER A 386 -4.55 -7.49 8.67
CA SER A 386 -3.63 -8.33 9.42
C SER A 386 -2.54 -8.95 8.53
N ALA A 387 -1.40 -9.29 9.13
CA ALA A 387 -0.30 -9.96 8.44
C ALA A 387 -0.76 -11.33 7.89
N GLY A 388 -0.53 -11.55 6.59
CA GLY A 388 -0.93 -12.78 5.89
C GLY A 388 -2.38 -12.80 5.40
N ALA A 389 -3.17 -11.75 5.68
CA ALA A 389 -4.48 -11.59 5.07
C ALA A 389 -4.37 -10.98 3.67
N LEU A 390 -5.22 -11.47 2.76
CA LEU A 390 -5.35 -11.05 1.38
C LEU A 390 -6.74 -10.51 1.12
N VAL A 391 -6.85 -9.62 0.14
CA VAL A 391 -8.11 -9.11 -0.39
C VAL A 391 -8.10 -9.27 -1.89
N VAL A 392 -9.15 -9.85 -2.43
CA VAL A 392 -9.37 -9.88 -3.87
C VAL A 392 -10.28 -8.72 -4.24
N LEU A 393 -9.72 -7.74 -4.95
CA LEU A 393 -10.44 -6.57 -5.46
C LEU A 393 -10.74 -6.76 -6.94
N TRP A 394 -11.97 -6.46 -7.35
CA TRP A 394 -12.33 -6.41 -8.77
C TRP A 394 -13.10 -5.14 -9.06
N LEU A 395 -12.61 -4.36 -10.03
CA LEU A 395 -13.16 -3.05 -10.38
C LEU A 395 -13.34 -2.13 -9.17
N GLY A 396 -12.40 -2.19 -8.21
CA GLY A 396 -12.43 -1.40 -6.98
C GLY A 396 -13.25 -1.99 -5.85
N ARG A 397 -14.08 -3.02 -6.08
CA ARG A 397 -14.91 -3.67 -5.06
C ARG A 397 -14.20 -4.89 -4.48
N PRO A 398 -14.23 -5.13 -3.15
CA PRO A 398 -13.72 -6.36 -2.59
C PRO A 398 -14.74 -7.48 -2.83
N LEU A 399 -14.27 -8.61 -3.35
CA LEU A 399 -15.07 -9.82 -3.52
C LEU A 399 -14.86 -10.78 -2.35
N VAL A 400 -13.60 -10.99 -1.95
CA VAL A 400 -13.27 -11.82 -0.79
C VAL A 400 -12.10 -11.26 0.01
N TRP A 401 -12.11 -11.52 1.31
CA TRP A 401 -10.97 -11.42 2.20
C TRP A 401 -10.56 -12.83 2.63
N TYR A 402 -9.26 -13.13 2.61
CA TYR A 402 -8.73 -14.45 2.92
C TYR A 402 -7.53 -14.35 3.85
N ASP A 403 -7.60 -14.96 5.04
CA ASP A 403 -6.46 -15.07 5.93
C ASP A 403 -5.76 -16.44 5.78
N ARG A 404 -4.52 -16.39 5.28
CA ARG A 404 -3.66 -17.57 5.08
C ARG A 404 -3.34 -18.31 6.39
N ARG A 405 -3.31 -17.61 7.52
CA ARG A 405 -2.92 -18.19 8.83
C ARG A 405 -4.08 -18.93 9.46
N SER A 406 -5.27 -18.32 9.47
CA SER A 406 -6.47 -18.94 10.03
C SER A 406 -7.25 -19.80 9.04
N HIS A 407 -6.92 -19.74 7.74
CA HIS A 407 -7.62 -20.41 6.65
C HIS A 407 -9.10 -20.00 6.57
N HIS A 408 -9.37 -18.73 6.89
CA HIS A 408 -10.70 -18.15 6.94
C HIS A 408 -10.92 -17.26 5.71
N LEU A 409 -11.99 -17.54 4.98
CA LEU A 409 -12.50 -16.74 3.88
C LEU A 409 -13.72 -15.93 4.36
N VAL A 410 -13.79 -14.65 4.01
CA VAL A 410 -14.97 -13.80 4.18
C VAL A 410 -15.40 -13.33 2.80
N THR A 411 -16.68 -13.50 2.47
CA THR A 411 -17.27 -13.06 1.20
C THR A 411 -17.96 -11.72 1.36
N PHE A 412 -17.82 -10.86 0.36
CA PHE A 412 -18.51 -9.58 0.25
C PHE A 412 -19.65 -9.66 -0.78
N PRO A 413 -20.54 -8.64 -0.86
CA PRO A 413 -21.56 -8.57 -1.90
C PRO A 413 -20.97 -8.73 -3.31
N GLY A 414 -21.63 -9.53 -4.16
CA GLY A 414 -21.17 -9.85 -5.52
C GLY A 414 -20.20 -11.04 -5.63
N ALA A 415 -19.71 -11.62 -4.52
CA ALA A 415 -18.75 -12.73 -4.58
C ALA A 415 -19.27 -14.03 -5.22
N LEU A 416 -20.60 -14.23 -5.24
CA LEU A 416 -21.23 -15.38 -5.91
C LEU A 416 -21.66 -15.04 -7.35
N GLU A 417 -21.85 -13.75 -7.65
CA GLU A 417 -22.15 -13.26 -9.01
C GLU A 417 -20.89 -13.27 -9.88
N HIS A 418 -19.76 -12.90 -9.28
CA HIS A 418 -18.45 -12.82 -9.92
C HIS A 418 -17.49 -13.78 -9.23
N THR A 419 -17.21 -14.91 -9.88
CA THR A 419 -16.44 -16.04 -9.30
C THR A 419 -14.97 -16.05 -9.71
N GLU A 420 -14.54 -15.06 -10.49
CA GLU A 420 -13.17 -14.86 -10.99
C GLU A 420 -12.16 -14.68 -9.86
N TRP A 421 -12.60 -14.31 -8.65
CA TRP A 421 -11.73 -14.22 -7.48
C TRP A 421 -11.11 -15.56 -7.10
N VAL A 422 -11.77 -16.68 -7.39
CA VAL A 422 -11.21 -18.00 -7.10
C VAL A 422 -10.00 -18.24 -8.00
N ASP A 423 -10.13 -17.95 -9.29
CA ASP A 423 -9.02 -18.06 -10.24
C ASP A 423 -7.85 -17.17 -9.82
N ALA A 424 -8.13 -15.94 -9.39
CA ALA A 424 -7.12 -15.02 -8.88
C ALA A 424 -6.37 -15.59 -7.66
N LEU A 425 -7.07 -16.27 -6.75
CA LEU A 425 -6.42 -17.00 -5.65
C LEU A 425 -5.61 -18.19 -6.15
N VAL A 426 -6.15 -19.01 -7.06
CA VAL A 426 -5.45 -20.17 -7.64
C VAL A 426 -4.18 -19.75 -8.39
N GLN A 427 -4.15 -18.59 -9.04
CA GLN A 427 -2.93 -18.09 -9.68
C GLN A 427 -1.79 -17.88 -8.70
N LEU A 428 -2.07 -17.56 -7.42
CA LEU A 428 -1.02 -17.45 -6.40
C LEU A 428 -0.24 -18.77 -6.23
N THR A 429 -0.89 -19.92 -6.39
CA THR A 429 -0.18 -21.21 -6.34
C THR A 429 0.57 -21.49 -7.63
N LYS A 430 -0.03 -21.19 -8.79
CA LYS A 430 0.59 -21.40 -10.10
C LYS A 430 1.84 -20.55 -10.31
N ASP A 431 1.81 -19.32 -9.82
CA ASP A 431 2.95 -18.38 -9.87
C ASP A 431 4.02 -18.68 -8.81
N GLY A 432 3.83 -19.71 -7.97
CA GLY A 432 4.75 -20.08 -6.90
C GLY A 432 4.79 -19.09 -5.73
N ARG A 433 3.90 -18.09 -5.68
CA ARG A 433 3.80 -17.11 -4.57
C ARG A 433 3.42 -17.79 -3.27
N VAL A 434 2.56 -18.80 -3.33
CA VAL A 434 2.22 -19.66 -2.18
C VAL A 434 2.22 -21.12 -2.60
N ARG A 435 2.59 -22.04 -1.70
CA ARG A 435 2.63 -23.48 -2.02
C ARG A 435 1.24 -24.11 -2.10
N SER A 436 0.29 -23.57 -1.35
CA SER A 436 -1.06 -24.10 -1.25
C SER A 436 -2.01 -23.05 -0.70
N ILE A 437 -3.28 -23.14 -1.08
CA ILE A 437 -4.37 -22.39 -0.47
C ILE A 437 -5.31 -23.40 0.18
N GLU A 438 -5.68 -23.15 1.43
CA GLU A 438 -6.60 -23.98 2.19
C GLU A 438 -7.67 -23.09 2.82
N VAL A 439 -8.94 -23.43 2.62
CA VAL A 439 -10.11 -22.75 3.15
C VAL A 439 -10.82 -23.71 4.11
N ARG A 440 -10.74 -23.43 5.40
CA ARG A 440 -11.40 -24.21 6.47
C ARG A 440 -12.71 -23.59 6.89
N LYS A 441 -12.77 -22.26 6.89
CA LYS A 441 -13.94 -21.48 7.32
C LYS A 441 -14.36 -20.49 6.25
N VAL A 442 -15.67 -20.30 6.11
CA VAL A 442 -16.30 -19.26 5.30
C VAL A 442 -17.22 -18.47 6.21
N ASN A 443 -17.06 -17.15 6.26
CA ASN A 443 -17.96 -16.25 7.02
C ASN A 443 -18.08 -16.54 8.52
N GLY A 444 -17.15 -17.31 9.09
CA GLY A 444 -17.09 -17.68 10.51
C GLY A 444 -17.41 -19.15 10.76
N ASP A 445 -18.16 -19.77 9.85
CA ASP A 445 -18.59 -21.16 9.93
C ASP A 445 -17.67 -22.09 9.14
N ALA A 446 -17.79 -23.40 9.37
CA ALA A 446 -17.05 -24.40 8.59
C ALA A 446 -17.44 -24.30 7.10
N VAL A 447 -16.49 -24.52 6.19
CA VAL A 447 -16.73 -24.38 4.73
C VAL A 447 -17.94 -25.20 4.22
N GLY A 448 -18.22 -26.35 4.84
CA GLY A 448 -19.39 -27.19 4.51
C GLY A 448 -20.75 -26.54 4.83
N ALA A 449 -20.79 -25.54 5.71
CA ALA A 449 -21.99 -24.76 6.01
C ALA A 449 -22.29 -23.67 4.96
N SER A 450 -21.40 -23.47 3.98
CA SER A 450 -21.57 -22.52 2.88
C SER A 450 -21.49 -23.24 1.53
N PRO A 451 -22.53 -24.02 1.15
CA PRO A 451 -22.48 -24.92 0.00
C PRO A 451 -22.24 -24.19 -1.33
N ASP A 452 -22.77 -22.98 -1.51
CA ASP A 452 -22.60 -22.20 -2.74
C ASP A 452 -21.14 -21.78 -2.95
N VAL A 453 -20.49 -21.27 -1.89
CA VAL A 453 -19.06 -20.90 -1.91
C VAL A 453 -18.19 -22.13 -2.08
N ALA A 454 -18.53 -23.24 -1.41
CA ALA A 454 -17.81 -24.50 -1.57
C ALA A 454 -17.91 -25.04 -3.01
N ALA A 455 -19.09 -24.95 -3.64
CA ALA A 455 -19.29 -25.37 -5.03
C ALA A 455 -18.47 -24.52 -6.00
N VAL A 456 -18.43 -23.20 -5.78
CA VAL A 456 -17.59 -22.26 -6.54
C VAL A 456 -16.10 -22.64 -6.45
N LEU A 457 -15.59 -22.91 -5.24
CA LEU A 457 -14.20 -23.35 -5.02
C LEU A 457 -13.90 -24.68 -5.72
N LYS A 458 -14.78 -25.68 -5.58
CA LYS A 458 -14.60 -27.02 -6.19
C LYS A 458 -14.58 -26.97 -7.72
N ARG A 459 -15.40 -26.12 -8.35
CA ARG A 459 -15.37 -25.93 -9.81
C ARG A 459 -14.01 -25.48 -10.33
N GLN A 460 -13.23 -24.77 -9.52
CA GLN A 460 -11.89 -24.28 -9.85
C GLN A 460 -10.77 -25.17 -9.31
N GLY A 461 -11.07 -26.43 -9.00
CA GLY A 461 -10.07 -27.45 -8.69
C GLY A 461 -9.68 -27.57 -7.21
N PHE A 462 -10.37 -26.89 -6.29
CA PHE A 462 -10.21 -27.20 -4.87
C PHE A 462 -10.76 -28.60 -4.56
N VAL A 463 -9.98 -29.37 -3.81
CA VAL A 463 -10.33 -30.72 -3.36
C VAL A 463 -10.63 -30.75 -1.86
N ASP A 464 -11.46 -31.71 -1.44
CA ASP A 464 -11.72 -31.95 -0.02
C ASP A 464 -10.42 -32.38 0.70
N SER A 465 -10.15 -31.74 1.83
CA SER A 465 -9.07 -32.03 2.74
C SER A 465 -9.64 -32.40 4.12
N TYR A 466 -8.80 -32.90 5.02
CA TYR A 466 -9.24 -33.29 6.37
C TYR A 466 -9.93 -32.15 7.15
N ARG A 467 -9.62 -30.88 6.85
CA ARG A 467 -10.12 -29.71 7.61
C ARG A 467 -10.91 -28.70 6.78
N GLY A 468 -11.09 -28.93 5.48
CA GLY A 468 -11.76 -27.97 4.59
C GLY A 468 -11.49 -28.27 3.12
N LEU A 469 -11.37 -27.22 2.31
CA LEU A 469 -11.03 -27.30 0.89
C LEU A 469 -9.61 -26.83 0.67
N SER A 470 -8.86 -27.46 -0.24
CA SER A 470 -7.50 -27.03 -0.55
C SER A 470 -7.13 -27.19 -2.01
N ILE A 471 -6.20 -26.37 -2.46
CA ILE A 471 -5.54 -26.48 -3.76
C ILE A 471 -4.03 -26.27 -3.58
N ARG A 472 -3.22 -26.95 -4.40
CA ARG A 472 -1.76 -26.90 -4.39
C ARG A 472 -1.24 -26.70 -5.81
N SER A 473 -0.08 -26.07 -5.92
CA SER A 473 0.66 -25.89 -7.17
C SER A 473 1.07 -27.22 -7.79
#